data_AF-A0A9D6RRD0-F1
#
_entry.id   AF-A0A9D6RRD0-F1
#
_cell.length_a   1.000
_cell.length_b   1.000
_cell.length_c   1.000
_cell.angle_alpha   90.00
_cell.angle_beta   90.00
_cell.angle_gamma   90.00
#
_symmetry.space_group_name_H-M   'P 1'
#
loop_
_entity.id
_entity.type
_entity.pdbx_description
1 polymer ?
#
loop_
_entity_poly.entity_id
_entity_poly.type
_entity_poly.pdbx_seq_one_letter_code
_entity_poly.pdbx_strand_id
1 'polypeptide(L)'
;MLASRFRRPLITEIRDLWPETLLDSGFSRWHPFIVVLAWLERFLYRNSDAIVTVLPHAARYIESAGGNWVYWLPYGIHMDHLEPPQLPEPREEFVVIYAETLGMVNHLDVLVETARRLRDSHPRVRFVLLGRLC
;
A
#
# COMPACT_ATOMS: atom_id res chain seq x y z
N MET A 1 26.74 1.61 0.02
CA MET A 1 28.16 1.69 -0.44
C MET A 1 28.62 3.11 -0.72
N LEU A 2 27.86 3.96 -1.43
CA LEU A 2 28.26 5.37 -1.66
C LEU A 2 28.28 6.20 -0.37
N ALA A 3 27.24 6.14 0.46
CA ALA A 3 27.18 6.84 1.74
C ALA A 3 28.37 6.51 2.64
N SER A 4 28.69 5.21 2.80
CA SER A 4 29.90 4.75 3.50
C SER A 4 31.20 5.23 2.85
N ARG A 5 31.31 5.17 1.51
CA ARG A 5 32.48 5.62 0.74
C ARG A 5 32.78 7.12 0.92
N PHE A 6 31.74 7.93 1.11
CA PHE A 6 31.80 9.37 1.31
C PHE A 6 31.60 9.80 2.78
N ARG A 7 31.48 8.84 3.72
CA ARG A 7 31.20 9.07 5.14
C ARG A 7 30.03 10.02 5.39
N ARG A 8 28.92 9.78 4.69
CA ARG A 8 27.65 10.52 4.83
C ARG A 8 26.57 9.60 5.41
N PRO A 9 25.59 10.16 6.16
CA PRO A 9 24.47 9.37 6.64
C PRO A 9 23.65 8.82 5.48
N LEU A 10 23.20 7.57 5.61
CA LEU A 10 22.29 6.89 4.71
C LEU A 10 20.88 6.92 5.29
N ILE A 11 20.00 7.69 4.66
CA ILE A 11 18.56 7.65 4.93
C ILE A 11 17.90 6.84 3.82
N THR A 12 17.15 5.80 4.18
CA THR A 12 16.48 4.92 3.22
C THR A 12 14.97 5.10 3.32
N GLU A 13 14.33 5.42 2.18
CA GLU A 13 12.88 5.51 2.07
C GLU A 13 12.31 4.18 1.58
N ILE A 14 11.43 3.56 2.37
CA ILE A 14 10.75 2.31 2.07
C ILE A 14 9.32 2.59 1.65
N ARG A 15 9.07 2.36 0.36
CA ARG A 15 7.75 2.52 -0.28
C ARG A 15 6.98 1.23 -0.42
N ASP A 16 7.70 0.13 -0.58
CA ASP A 16 7.18 -1.22 -0.76
C ASP A 16 8.08 -2.23 -0.04
N LEU A 17 7.51 -3.35 0.39
CA LEU A 17 8.23 -4.43 1.04
C LEU A 17 8.60 -5.49 -0.01
N TRP A 18 9.82 -5.41 -0.53
CA TRP A 18 10.36 -6.42 -1.43
C TRP A 18 11.35 -7.30 -0.67
N PRO A 19 11.19 -8.63 -0.72
CA PRO A 19 10.43 -9.40 -1.71
C PRO A 19 9.00 -9.79 -1.32
N GLU A 20 8.47 -9.34 -0.18
CA GLU A 20 7.18 -9.80 0.39
C GLU A 20 6.04 -9.79 -0.64
N THR A 21 5.87 -8.71 -1.40
CA THR A 21 4.83 -8.60 -2.44
C THR A 21 4.91 -9.71 -3.51
N LEU A 22 6.11 -10.19 -3.86
CA LEU A 22 6.27 -11.30 -4.81
C LEU A 22 5.89 -12.64 -4.20
N LEU A 23 6.20 -12.85 -2.93
CA LEU A 23 5.82 -14.05 -2.21
C LEU A 23 4.30 -14.16 -2.15
N ASP A 24 3.61 -13.06 -1.84
CA ASP A 24 2.14 -12.98 -1.82
C ASP A 24 1.53 -13.18 -3.21
N SER A 25 2.24 -12.78 -4.26
CA SER A 25 1.84 -13.02 -5.66
C SER A 25 2.09 -14.47 -6.13
N GLY A 26 2.60 -15.35 -5.27
CA GLY A 26 2.77 -16.78 -5.55
C GLY A 26 4.16 -17.19 -6.06
N PHE A 27 5.15 -16.29 -6.05
CA PHE A 27 6.51 -16.66 -6.43
C PHE A 27 7.18 -17.51 -5.34
N SER A 28 8.05 -18.44 -5.78
CA SER A 28 8.78 -19.31 -4.85
C SER A 28 9.81 -18.53 -4.03
N ARG A 29 9.84 -18.77 -2.71
CA ARG A 29 10.86 -18.22 -1.79
C ARG A 29 12.31 -18.49 -2.20
N TRP A 30 12.53 -19.56 -2.98
CA TRP A 30 13.86 -19.99 -3.42
C TRP A 30 14.21 -19.47 -4.81
N HIS A 31 13.32 -18.70 -5.45
CA HIS A 31 13.62 -18.08 -6.73
C HIS A 31 14.84 -17.16 -6.57
N PRO A 32 15.89 -17.27 -7.41
CA PRO A 32 17.15 -16.53 -7.22
C PRO A 32 16.94 -15.02 -7.05
N PHE A 33 16.01 -14.45 -7.82
CA PHE A 33 15.65 -13.03 -7.72
C PHE A 33 15.09 -12.65 -6.34
N ILE A 34 14.23 -13.48 -5.75
CA ILE A 34 13.67 -13.24 -4.41
C ILE A 34 14.76 -13.32 -3.35
N VAL A 35 15.67 -14.28 -3.46
CA VAL A 35 16.79 -14.41 -2.52
C VAL A 35 17.69 -13.17 -2.56
N VAL A 36 17.98 -12.65 -3.76
CA VAL A 36 18.76 -11.42 -3.94
C VAL A 36 18.02 -10.21 -3.35
N LEU A 37 16.71 -10.09 -3.59
CA LEU A 37 15.90 -9.01 -3.02
C LEU A 37 15.84 -9.09 -1.49
N ALA A 38 15.63 -10.27 -0.90
CA ALA A 38 15.64 -10.47 0.56
C ALA A 38 16.99 -10.09 1.17
N TRP A 39 18.08 -10.43 0.49
CA TRP A 39 19.41 -10.03 0.93
C TRP A 39 19.59 -8.51 0.86
N LEU A 40 19.16 -7.88 -0.24
CA LEU A 40 19.27 -6.45 -0.45
C LEU A 40 18.43 -5.65 0.56
N GLU A 41 17.20 -6.09 0.82
CA GLU A 41 16.29 -5.52 1.82
C GLU A 41 16.98 -5.47 3.19
N ARG A 42 17.43 -6.62 3.69
CA ARG A 42 18.14 -6.72 4.98
C ARG A 42 19.44 -5.92 4.99
N PHE A 43 20.15 -5.88 3.86
CA PHE A 43 21.37 -5.08 3.74
C PHE A 43 21.05 -3.59 3.89
N LEU A 44 20.04 -3.07 3.19
CA LEU A 44 19.65 -1.66 3.28
C LEU A 44 19.16 -1.30 4.68
N TYR A 45 18.33 -2.14 5.29
CA TYR A 45 17.79 -1.87 6.62
C TYR A 45 18.90 -1.78 7.68
N ARG A 46 19.85 -2.72 7.66
CA ARG A 46 20.95 -2.76 8.64
C ARG A 46 22.00 -1.66 8.46
N ASN A 47 22.12 -1.11 7.25
CA ASN A 47 23.15 -0.13 6.92
C ASN A 47 22.61 1.31 6.89
N SER A 48 21.32 1.52 7.19
CA SER A 48 20.71 2.85 7.22
C SER A 48 20.85 3.49 8.59
N ASP A 49 21.21 4.77 8.62
CA ASP A 49 21.24 5.59 9.83
C ASP A 49 19.82 5.98 10.27
N ALA A 50 18.90 6.12 9.31
CA ALA A 50 17.48 6.27 9.55
C ALA A 50 16.68 5.65 8.40
N ILE A 51 15.49 5.14 8.73
CA ILE A 51 14.57 4.58 7.74
C ILE A 51 13.27 5.37 7.79
N VAL A 52 12.79 5.81 6.62
CA VAL A 52 11.49 6.47 6.49
C VAL A 52 10.58 5.55 5.70
N THR A 53 9.33 5.37 6.11
CA THR A 53 8.36 4.58 5.36
C THR A 53 7.03 5.28 5.26
N VAL A 54 6.39 5.13 4.10
CA VAL A 54 5.02 5.59 3.85
C VAL A 54 3.97 4.57 4.29
N LEU A 55 4.40 3.32 4.49
CA LEU A 55 3.53 2.19 4.80
C LEU A 55 3.13 2.20 6.28
N PRO A 56 1.83 2.29 6.59
CA PRO A 56 1.39 2.23 7.98
C PRO A 56 1.70 0.84 8.56
N HIS A 57 2.20 0.80 9.80
CA HIS A 57 2.57 -0.43 10.52
C HIS A 57 3.76 -1.23 9.96
N ALA A 58 4.46 -0.73 8.94
CA ALA A 58 5.65 -1.41 8.40
C ALA A 58 6.86 -1.37 9.36
N ALA A 59 6.86 -0.48 10.35
CA ALA A 59 7.95 -0.33 11.31
C ALA A 59 8.34 -1.66 11.96
N ARG A 60 7.36 -2.41 12.49
CA ARG A 60 7.61 -3.71 13.14
C ARG A 60 8.23 -4.74 12.19
N TYR A 61 7.81 -4.75 10.92
CA TYR A 61 8.39 -5.64 9.91
C TYR A 61 9.85 -5.25 9.63
N ILE A 62 10.10 -3.97 9.37
CA ILE A 62 11.43 -3.43 9.09
C ILE A 62 12.40 -3.68 10.26
N GLU A 63 11.94 -3.45 11.49
CA GLU A 63 12.69 -3.73 12.72
C GLU A 63 13.02 -5.22 12.85
N SER A 64 12.07 -6.11 12.58
CA SER A 64 12.30 -7.56 12.60
C SER A 64 13.33 -8.03 11.57
N ALA A 65 13.46 -7.30 10.46
CA ALA A 65 14.46 -7.54 9.41
C ALA A 65 15.83 -6.88 9.71
N GLY A 66 15.97 -6.18 10.84
CA GLY A 66 17.21 -5.60 11.34
C GLY A 66 17.38 -4.11 11.07
N GLY A 67 16.31 -3.41 10.65
CA GLY A 67 16.28 -1.95 10.60
C GLY A 67 16.19 -1.34 11.98
N ASN A 68 16.70 -0.12 12.12
CA ASN A 68 16.57 0.70 13.33
C ASN A 68 16.16 2.12 12.93
N TRP A 69 15.68 2.90 13.90
CA TRP A 69 15.29 4.31 13.68
C TRP A 69 14.28 4.46 12.52
N VAL A 70 13.14 3.76 12.65
CA VAL A 70 12.10 3.72 11.62
C VAL A 70 11.05 4.80 11.90
N TYR A 71 10.84 5.68 10.92
CA TYR A 71 9.87 6.77 10.97
C TYR A 71 8.76 6.54 9.95
N TRP A 72 7.51 6.62 10.41
CA TRP A 72 6.36 6.62 9.51
C TRP A 72 6.06 8.05 9.05
N LEU A 73 6.16 8.28 7.75
CA LEU A 73 5.86 9.55 7.10
C LEU A 73 4.84 9.30 5.98
N PRO A 74 3.53 9.51 6.22
CA PRO A 74 2.51 9.27 5.21
C PRO A 74 2.66 10.25 4.04
N TYR A 75 2.13 9.86 2.88
CA TYR A 75 2.04 10.77 1.74
C TYR A 75 1.21 12.00 2.10
N GLY A 76 1.71 13.16 1.69
CA GLY A 76 0.95 14.40 1.72
C GLY A 76 -0.06 14.44 0.58
N ILE A 77 -1.09 15.28 0.73
CA ILE A 77 -2.03 15.63 -0.33
C ILE A 77 -1.83 17.11 -0.68
N HIS A 78 -1.92 17.43 -1.97
CA HIS A 78 -1.88 18.80 -2.44
C HIS A 78 -3.21 19.48 -2.12
N MET A 79 -3.23 20.27 -1.04
CA MET A 79 -4.45 20.94 -0.56
C MET A 79 -5.04 21.90 -1.60
N ASP A 80 -4.21 22.48 -2.47
CA ASP A 80 -4.64 23.41 -3.53
C ASP A 80 -5.54 22.75 -4.60
N HIS A 81 -5.57 21.41 -4.65
CA HIS A 81 -6.43 20.64 -5.56
C HIS A 81 -7.70 20.13 -4.89
N LEU A 82 -7.88 20.40 -3.59
CA LEU A 82 -9.06 20.01 -2.85
C LEU A 82 -10.06 21.15 -2.86
N GLU A 83 -11.11 21.00 -3.65
CA GLU A 83 -12.31 21.81 -3.44
C GLU A 83 -13.00 21.34 -2.15
N PRO A 84 -13.52 22.28 -1.31
CA PRO A 84 -14.32 21.90 -0.16
C PRO A 84 -15.43 20.95 -0.60
N PRO A 85 -15.63 19.81 0.07
CA PRO A 85 -16.62 18.84 -0.37
C PRO A 85 -18.00 19.49 -0.31
N GLN A 86 -18.65 19.63 -1.46
CA GLN A 86 -20.07 19.92 -1.52
C GLN A 86 -20.81 18.65 -1.13
N LEU A 87 -21.43 18.68 0.06
CA LEU A 87 -22.27 17.58 0.49
C LEU A 87 -23.43 17.46 -0.51
N PRO A 88 -23.63 16.29 -1.14
CA PRO A 88 -24.79 16.09 -2.00
C PRO A 88 -26.06 16.21 -1.15
N GLU A 89 -27.16 16.63 -1.78
CA GLU A 89 -28.45 16.57 -1.10
C GLU A 89 -28.74 15.15 -0.60
N PRO A 90 -29.39 15.01 0.56
CA PRO A 90 -29.76 13.71 1.11
C PRO A 90 -30.50 12.88 0.06
N ARG A 91 -29.98 11.69 -0.23
CA ARG A 91 -30.62 10.74 -1.14
C ARG A 91 -31.30 9.65 -0.31
N GLU A 92 -32.39 9.10 -0.84
CA GLU A 92 -33.00 7.90 -0.26
C GLU A 92 -32.10 6.66 -0.39
N GLU A 93 -31.23 6.66 -1.41
CA GLU A 93 -30.22 5.63 -1.65
C GLU A 93 -28.94 5.87 -0.83
N PHE A 94 -28.39 4.81 -0.26
CA PHE A 94 -27.04 4.80 0.31
C PHE A 94 -26.05 4.36 -0.77
N VAL A 95 -25.20 5.29 -1.22
CA VAL A 95 -24.27 5.04 -2.33
C VAL A 95 -22.89 4.68 -1.81
N VAL A 96 -22.40 3.50 -2.19
CA VAL A 96 -21.03 3.04 -1.98
C VAL A 96 -20.26 3.26 -3.27
N ILE A 97 -19.23 4.11 -3.23
CA ILE A 97 -18.37 4.39 -4.37
C ILE A 97 -17.02 3.70 -4.17
N TYR A 98 -16.63 2.89 -5.15
CA TYR A 98 -15.27 2.39 -5.31
C TYR A 98 -14.64 3.14 -6.47
N ALA A 99 -13.51 3.81 -6.27
CA ALA A 99 -12.87 4.67 -7.27
C ALA A 99 -11.38 4.36 -7.42
N GLU A 100 -11.06 3.38 -8.27
CA GLU A 100 -9.69 2.94 -8.55
C GLU A 100 -9.67 2.09 -9.83
N THR A 101 -8.48 1.80 -10.35
CA THR A 101 -8.28 0.76 -11.36
C THR A 101 -8.93 -0.57 -10.94
N LEU A 102 -9.47 -1.30 -11.92
CA LEU A 102 -10.16 -2.57 -11.72
C LEU A 102 -9.23 -3.74 -12.09
N GLY A 103 -8.30 -4.06 -11.20
CA GLY A 103 -7.31 -5.14 -11.38
C GLY A 103 -7.47 -6.29 -10.37
N MET A 104 -6.83 -7.43 -10.67
CA MET A 104 -6.89 -8.63 -9.83
C MET A 104 -6.36 -8.42 -8.40
N VAL A 105 -5.38 -7.54 -8.23
CA VAL A 105 -4.76 -7.24 -6.92
C VAL A 105 -5.65 -6.40 -6.00
N ASN A 106 -6.77 -5.89 -6.51
CA ASN A 106 -7.65 -4.98 -5.76
C ASN A 106 -8.82 -5.71 -5.06
N HIS A 107 -8.85 -7.05 -5.10
CA HIS A 107 -9.84 -7.88 -4.39
C HIS A 107 -11.31 -7.45 -4.62
N LEU A 108 -11.65 -7.08 -5.86
CA LEU A 108 -13.00 -6.64 -6.23
C LEU A 108 -14.07 -7.72 -6.02
N ASP A 109 -13.68 -8.99 -5.94
CA ASP A 109 -14.54 -10.11 -5.61
C ASP A 109 -15.26 -9.90 -4.27
N VAL A 110 -14.56 -9.35 -3.26
CA VAL A 110 -15.15 -9.03 -1.97
C VAL A 110 -16.23 -7.96 -2.10
N LEU A 111 -15.97 -6.92 -2.89
CA LEU A 111 -16.93 -5.84 -3.15
C LEU A 111 -18.17 -6.36 -3.87
N VAL A 112 -17.98 -7.17 -4.92
CA VAL A 112 -19.08 -7.76 -5.71
C VAL A 112 -19.90 -8.74 -4.87
N GLU A 113 -19.25 -9.59 -4.08
CA GLU A 113 -19.95 -10.53 -3.19
C GLU A 113 -20.73 -9.79 -2.10
N THR A 114 -20.17 -8.70 -1.56
CA THR A 114 -20.89 -7.82 -0.61
C THR A 114 -22.14 -7.22 -1.26
N ALA A 115 -22.02 -6.68 -2.47
CA ALA A 115 -23.16 -6.15 -3.22
C ALA A 115 -24.23 -7.23 -3.48
N ARG A 116 -23.82 -8.44 -3.83
CA ARG A 116 -24.73 -9.58 -4.04
C ARG A 116 -25.52 -9.95 -2.79
N ARG A 117 -24.87 -9.96 -1.62
CA ARG A 117 -25.51 -10.28 -0.33
C ARG A 117 -26.50 -9.20 0.13
N LEU A 118 -26.20 -7.95 -0.17
CA LEU A 118 -27.03 -6.82 0.23
C LEU A 118 -28.20 -6.54 -0.71
N ARG A 119 -28.14 -7.04 -1.96
CA ARG A 119 -29.14 -6.77 -3.00
C ARG A 119 -30.58 -7.00 -2.53
N ASP A 120 -30.84 -8.11 -1.85
CA ASP A 120 -32.22 -8.51 -1.51
C ASP A 120 -32.66 -7.97 -0.14
N SER A 121 -31.71 -7.74 0.79
CA SER A 121 -31.99 -7.27 2.15
C SER A 121 -31.97 -5.74 2.30
N HIS A 122 -31.24 -5.05 1.42
CA HIS A 122 -31.00 -3.61 1.48
C HIS A 122 -31.09 -2.99 0.07
N PRO A 123 -32.30 -2.94 -0.54
CA PRO A 123 -32.48 -2.50 -1.93
C PRO A 123 -32.14 -1.02 -2.17
N ARG A 124 -32.02 -0.21 -1.10
CA ARG A 124 -31.59 1.18 -1.17
C ARG A 124 -30.07 1.36 -1.18
N VAL A 125 -29.29 0.29 -1.06
CA VAL A 125 -27.82 0.36 -1.16
C VAL A 125 -27.40 0.21 -2.61
N ARG A 126 -26.68 1.19 -3.14
CA ARG A 126 -26.19 1.20 -4.52
C ARG A 126 -24.66 1.22 -4.55
N PHE A 127 -24.08 0.28 -5.28
CA PHE A 127 -22.64 0.23 -5.53
C PHE A 127 -22.30 0.88 -6.86
N VAL A 128 -21.32 1.78 -6.88
CA VAL A 128 -20.80 2.46 -8.08
C VAL A 128 -19.30 2.22 -8.16
N LEU A 129 -18.86 1.57 -9.24
CA LEU A 129 -17.45 1.29 -9.49
C LEU A 129 -16.95 2.26 -10.57
N LEU A 130 -15.99 3.11 -10.22
CA LEU A 130 -15.33 4.06 -11.10
C LEU A 130 -13.89 3.60 -11.32
N GLY A 131 -13.55 3.20 -12.54
CA GLY A 131 -12.24 2.63 -12.80
C GLY A 131 -12.07 2.15 -14.23
N ARG A 132 -10.82 1.87 -14.59
CA ARG A 132 -10.47 1.22 -15.86
C ARG A 132 -10.06 -0.22 -15.59
N LEU A 133 -10.51 -1.16 -16.42
CA LEU A 133 -10.02 -2.54 -16.41
C LEU A 133 -8.53 -2.57 -16.79
N CYS A 134 -7.72 -3.29 -16.02
CA CYS A 134 -6.30 -3.52 -16.30
C CYS A 134 -5.94 -5.00 -16.12
#